data_AF-A0A497L3W3-F1
#
_entry.id   AF-A0A497L3W3-F1
#
_cell.length_a   1.000
_cell.length_b   1.000
_cell.length_c   1.000
_cell.angle_alpha   90.00
_cell.angle_beta   90.00
_cell.angle_gamma   90.00
#
_symmetry.space_group_name_H-M   'P 1'
#
loop_
_entity.id
_entity.type
_entity.pdbx_description
1 polymer ?
#
loop_
_entity_poly.entity_id
_entity_poly.type
_entity_poly.pdbx_seq_one_letter_code
_entity_poly.pdbx_strand_id
1 'polypeptide(L)'
;MASRAALAIAVLLLLAAGIGVWFIGLGGREFFEKALFGEEAIRVELSFTYEPVASSPLTDVKVHISVEARRMRVGPDVEFKKPVVKEGLEDKIRSKAPGANVTFVKTILIYDEEGNLLFNRTMTFEKGTDKTIIIYISGGEVKGDKLLVIIDIYIRVELPTPRGVPTPRVIEKVIHREIETNIVEE
;
A
#
# COMPACT_ATOMS: atom_id res chain seq x y z
N MET A 1 12.33 55.15 34.34
CA MET A 1 12.94 54.11 33.48
C MET A 1 12.49 52.69 33.83
N ALA A 2 12.18 52.37 35.09
CA ALA A 2 11.75 51.03 35.52
C ALA A 2 10.45 50.49 34.89
N SER A 3 9.45 51.34 34.57
CA SER A 3 8.17 50.87 34.05
C SER A 3 8.22 50.38 32.60
N ARG A 4 9.11 50.95 31.77
CA ARG A 4 9.32 50.52 30.38
C ARG A 4 10.02 49.16 30.30
N ALA A 5 10.98 48.92 31.19
CA ALA A 5 11.67 47.64 31.29
C ALA A 5 10.73 46.53 31.78
N ALA A 6 9.90 46.81 32.80
CA ALA A 6 8.90 45.86 33.29
C ALA A 6 7.86 45.49 32.22
N LEU A 7 7.41 46.46 31.42
CA LEU A 7 6.48 46.21 30.31
C LEU A 7 7.14 45.34 29.21
N ALA A 8 8.40 45.61 28.86
CA ALA A 8 9.12 44.83 27.86
C ALA A 8 9.33 43.37 28.30
N ILE A 9 9.64 43.15 29.58
CA ILE A 9 9.79 41.81 30.16
C ILE A 9 8.45 41.07 30.20
N ALA A 10 7.36 41.76 30.57
CA ALA A 10 6.02 41.18 30.58
C ALA A 10 5.55 40.75 29.18
N VAL A 11 5.84 41.56 28.14
CA VAL A 11 5.53 41.21 26.75
C VAL A 11 6.37 40.02 26.27
N LEU A 12 7.66 39.95 26.61
CA LEU A 12 8.50 38.81 26.28
C LEU A 12 8.04 37.51 26.95
N LEU A 13 7.63 37.59 28.22
CA LEU A 13 7.08 36.43 28.93
C LEU A 13 5.75 35.95 28.35
N LEU A 14 4.87 36.87 27.91
CA LEU A 14 3.62 36.52 27.24
C LEU A 14 3.86 35.92 25.85
N LEU A 15 4.87 36.39 25.12
CA LEU A 15 5.27 35.79 23.85
C LEU A 15 5.87 34.39 24.07
N ALA A 16 6.73 34.22 25.08
CA ALA A 16 7.32 32.92 25.42
C ALA A 16 6.26 31.92 25.90
N ALA A 17 5.31 32.37 26.74
CA ALA A 17 4.18 31.56 27.18
C ALA A 17 3.22 31.24 26.03
N GLY A 18 2.93 32.21 25.15
CA GLY A 18 2.10 32.00 23.96
C GLY A 18 2.71 30.98 23.00
N ILE A 19 4.02 31.05 22.76
CA ILE A 19 4.76 30.05 21.97
C ILE A 19 4.72 28.68 22.67
N GLY A 20 4.90 28.63 23.98
CA GLY A 20 4.82 27.39 24.77
C GLY A 20 3.44 26.73 24.71
N VAL A 21 2.36 27.51 24.81
CA VAL A 21 0.98 27.00 24.69
C VAL A 21 0.68 26.54 23.26
N TRP A 22 1.20 27.24 22.23
CA TRP A 22 1.08 26.82 20.84
C TRP A 22 1.85 25.51 20.57
N PHE A 23 3.04 25.36 21.17
CA PHE A 23 3.89 24.17 21.08
C PHE A 23 3.24 22.93 21.73
N ILE A 24 2.55 23.11 22.85
CA ILE A 24 1.82 22.04 23.54
C ILE A 24 0.51 21.69 22.81
N GLY A 25 -0.20 22.70 22.28
CA GLY A 25 -1.46 22.52 21.56
C GLY A 25 -1.33 21.78 20.22
N LEU A 26 -0.14 21.80 19.61
CA LEU A 26 0.18 21.09 18.35
C LEU A 26 0.82 19.71 18.57
N GLY A 27 0.84 19.19 19.81
CA GLY A 27 1.32 17.83 20.08
C GLY A 27 2.83 17.69 20.33
N GLY A 28 3.53 18.78 20.64
CA GLY A 28 4.91 18.73 21.13
C GLY A 28 5.96 18.34 20.08
N ARG A 29 7.15 17.94 20.57
CA ARG A 29 8.38 17.75 19.79
C ARG A 29 8.24 16.74 18.64
N GLU A 30 7.41 15.71 18.83
CA GLU A 30 7.19 14.63 17.87
C GLU A 30 6.49 15.10 16.59
N PHE A 31 5.53 16.02 16.70
CA PHE A 31 4.88 16.62 15.52
C PHE A 31 5.83 17.49 14.71
N PHE A 32 6.69 18.27 15.38
CA PHE A 32 7.69 19.10 14.72
C PHE A 32 8.80 18.27 14.07
N GLU A 33 9.27 17.21 14.72
CA GLU A 33 10.28 16.32 14.15
C GLU A 33 9.75 15.58 12.91
N LYS A 34 8.51 15.08 12.94
CA LYS A 34 7.85 14.49 11.75
C LYS A 34 7.62 15.51 10.63
N ALA A 35 7.23 16.74 10.97
CA ALA A 35 6.98 17.79 9.99
C ALA A 35 8.27 18.37 9.36
N LEU A 36 9.40 18.42 10.08
CA LEU A 36 10.67 18.94 9.56
C LEU A 36 11.58 17.87 8.93
N PHE A 37 11.60 16.65 9.46
CA PHE A 37 12.62 15.64 9.11
C PHE A 37 12.06 14.38 8.45
N GLY A 38 10.73 14.23 8.40
CA GLY A 38 10.06 13.02 7.92
C GLY A 38 10.16 11.85 8.90
N GLU A 39 9.35 10.82 8.67
CA GLU A 39 9.44 9.55 9.41
C GLU A 39 10.12 8.50 8.53
N GLU A 40 10.97 7.67 9.14
CA GLU A 40 11.57 6.55 8.44
C GLU A 40 10.49 5.50 8.13
N ALA A 41 10.47 5.01 6.89
CA ALA A 41 9.49 4.09 6.41
C ALA A 41 10.12 3.03 5.50
N ILE A 42 9.54 1.84 5.51
CA ILE A 42 9.74 0.84 4.48
C ILE A 42 8.58 0.93 3.49
N ARG A 43 8.88 1.36 2.27
CA ARG A 43 7.94 1.37 1.14
C ARG A 43 7.99 0.01 0.47
N VAL A 44 6.91 -0.74 0.57
CA VAL A 44 6.72 -2.01 -0.13
C VAL A 44 5.84 -1.77 -1.36
N GLU A 45 6.38 -2.05 -2.53
CA GLU A 45 5.68 -1.96 -3.81
C GLU A 45 5.40 -3.35 -4.37
N LEU A 46 4.13 -3.66 -4.55
CA LEU A 46 3.65 -4.93 -5.09
C LEU A 46 3.03 -4.68 -6.46
N SER A 47 3.68 -5.19 -7.51
CA SER A 47 3.20 -5.06 -8.89
C SER A 47 2.60 -6.37 -9.38
N PHE A 48 1.37 -6.29 -9.88
CA PHE A 48 0.58 -7.39 -10.42
C PHE A 48 0.25 -7.14 -11.87
N THR A 49 0.78 -7.98 -12.77
CA THR A 49 0.48 -7.92 -14.20
C THR A 49 -0.34 -9.14 -14.59
N TYR A 50 -1.46 -8.89 -15.30
CA TYR A 50 -2.36 -9.95 -15.74
C TYR A 50 -2.19 -10.23 -17.23
N GLU A 51 -2.05 -11.50 -17.57
CA GLU A 51 -1.92 -11.96 -18.93
C GLU A 51 -2.99 -13.01 -19.22
N PRO A 52 -4.07 -12.64 -19.93
CA PRO A 52 -5.06 -13.61 -20.40
C PRO A 52 -4.40 -14.60 -21.37
N VAL A 53 -4.53 -15.90 -21.11
CA VAL A 53 -4.01 -16.94 -22.00
C VAL A 53 -5.03 -17.17 -23.11
N ALA A 54 -4.67 -16.76 -24.33
CA ALA A 54 -5.57 -16.75 -25.47
C ALA A 54 -5.80 -18.16 -26.06
N SER A 55 -6.64 -18.94 -25.39
CA SER A 55 -7.51 -19.92 -26.05
C SER A 55 -8.89 -19.28 -26.25
N SER A 56 -9.64 -19.71 -27.25
CA SER A 56 -11.03 -19.28 -27.40
C SER A 56 -11.97 -20.32 -26.76
N PRO A 57 -12.82 -19.93 -25.80
CA PRO A 57 -12.70 -18.74 -24.95
C PRO A 57 -11.56 -18.93 -23.93
N LEU A 58 -11.13 -17.83 -23.28
CA LEU A 58 -10.00 -17.80 -22.33
C LEU A 58 -10.04 -19.05 -21.43
N THR A 59 -8.98 -19.85 -21.39
CA THR A 59 -8.92 -21.03 -20.51
C THR A 59 -8.25 -20.70 -19.20
N ASP A 60 -7.40 -19.67 -19.16
CA ASP A 60 -6.58 -19.35 -18.00
C ASP A 60 -6.13 -17.88 -17.98
N VAL A 61 -5.70 -17.41 -16.81
CA VAL A 61 -5.08 -16.10 -16.56
C VAL A 61 -3.73 -16.32 -15.88
N LYS A 62 -2.66 -15.83 -16.49
CA LYS A 62 -1.33 -15.75 -15.85
C LYS A 62 -1.22 -14.47 -15.05
N VAL A 63 -0.57 -14.56 -13.89
CA VAL A 63 -0.30 -13.41 -13.03
C VAL A 63 1.19 -13.37 -12.76
N HIS A 64 1.82 -12.27 -13.13
CA HIS A 64 3.20 -11.96 -12.76
C HIS A 64 3.17 -11.07 -11.52
N ILE A 65 4.02 -11.39 -10.55
CA ILE A 65 4.09 -10.69 -9.27
C ILE A 65 5.52 -10.22 -9.08
N SER A 66 5.69 -8.94 -8.81
CA SER A 66 6.97 -8.34 -8.40
C SER A 66 6.81 -7.64 -7.07
N VAL A 67 7.83 -7.74 -6.22
CA VAL A 67 7.87 -7.16 -4.88
C VAL A 67 9.18 -6.42 -4.71
N GLU A 68 9.09 -5.13 -4.43
CA GLU A 68 10.24 -4.29 -4.08
C GLU A 68 10.03 -3.67 -2.71
N ALA A 69 11.09 -3.64 -1.89
CA ALA A 69 11.10 -2.99 -0.59
C ALA A 69 12.24 -1.97 -0.53
N ARG A 70 11.92 -0.73 -0.12
CA ARG A 70 12.89 0.35 0.01
C ARG A 70 12.75 1.06 1.35
N ARG A 71 13.88 1.35 2.00
CA ARG A 71 13.97 2.19 3.19
C ARG A 71 14.11 3.64 2.75
N MET A 72 13.22 4.49 3.22
CA MET A 72 13.19 5.91 2.85
C MET A 72 12.61 6.76 3.98
N ARG A 73 12.72 8.09 3.85
CA ARG A 73 11.98 9.03 4.70
C ARG A 73 10.73 9.52 3.99
N VAL A 74 9.60 9.51 4.69
CA VAL A 74 8.31 9.97 4.18
C VAL A 74 7.80 11.18 4.95
N GLY A 75 7.04 12.03 4.25
CA GLY A 75 6.41 13.21 4.84
C GLY A 75 5.21 12.86 5.74
N PRO A 76 4.66 13.86 6.44
CA PRO A 76 3.58 13.66 7.42
C PRO A 76 2.25 13.21 6.81
N ASP A 77 2.05 13.38 5.50
CA ASP A 77 0.82 13.01 4.80
C ASP A 77 0.71 11.50 4.48
N VAL A 78 1.76 10.73 4.78
CA VAL A 78 1.78 9.29 4.52
C VAL A 78 1.09 8.53 5.66
N GLU A 79 0.05 7.81 5.31
CA GLU A 79 -0.65 6.91 6.24
C GLU A 79 0.00 5.51 6.21
N PHE A 80 0.64 5.12 7.32
CA PHE A 80 1.20 3.78 7.48
C PHE A 80 0.12 2.69 7.47
N LYS A 81 0.47 1.53 6.89
CA LYS A 81 -0.40 0.33 6.75
C LYS A 81 -1.71 0.57 6.00
N LYS A 82 -1.85 1.72 5.33
CA LYS A 82 -2.95 2.00 4.40
C LYS A 82 -2.44 1.85 2.96
N PRO A 83 -2.88 0.80 2.23
CA PRO A 83 -2.41 0.58 0.88
C PRO A 83 -2.92 1.66 -0.07
N VAL A 84 -2.03 2.17 -0.90
CA VAL A 84 -2.37 3.00 -2.05
C VAL A 84 -2.38 2.11 -3.29
N VAL A 85 -3.53 1.99 -3.95
CA VAL A 85 -3.68 1.18 -5.16
C VAL A 85 -3.65 2.08 -6.39
N LYS A 86 -2.75 1.77 -7.32
CA LYS A 86 -2.70 2.35 -8.65
C LYS A 86 -3.16 1.30 -9.66
N GLU A 87 -4.14 1.66 -10.49
CA GLU A 87 -4.65 0.77 -11.54
C GLU A 87 -4.07 1.17 -12.90
N GLY A 88 -3.76 0.17 -13.72
CA GLY A 88 -3.47 0.35 -15.13
C GLY A 88 -4.72 0.81 -15.90
N LEU A 89 -4.49 1.38 -17.09
CA LEU A 89 -5.53 1.98 -17.91
C LEU A 89 -6.45 0.95 -18.58
N GLU A 90 -5.91 -0.20 -18.97
CA GLU A 90 -6.64 -1.20 -19.77
C GLU A 90 -7.06 -2.41 -18.92
N ASP A 91 -8.34 -2.79 -19.03
CA ASP A 91 -8.82 -4.09 -18.57
C ASP A 91 -8.47 -5.16 -19.60
N LYS A 92 -7.34 -5.82 -19.40
CA LYS A 92 -6.79 -6.79 -20.35
C LYS A 92 -7.71 -8.01 -20.53
N ILE A 93 -8.44 -8.40 -19.49
CA ILE A 93 -9.37 -9.55 -19.59
C ILE A 93 -10.60 -9.15 -20.40
N ARG A 94 -11.25 -8.03 -20.09
CA ARG A 94 -12.41 -7.58 -20.87
C ARG A 94 -12.06 -7.21 -22.32
N SER A 95 -10.83 -6.74 -22.56
CA SER A 95 -10.28 -6.50 -23.90
C SER A 95 -10.24 -7.80 -24.74
N LYS A 96 -9.90 -8.94 -24.12
CA LYS A 96 -9.87 -10.26 -24.79
C LYS A 96 -11.19 -11.02 -24.77
N ALA A 97 -12.02 -10.80 -23.75
CA ALA A 97 -13.33 -11.42 -23.60
C ALA A 97 -14.38 -10.36 -23.20
N PRO A 98 -14.94 -9.62 -24.18
CA PRO A 98 -15.94 -8.59 -23.91
C PRO A 98 -17.16 -9.18 -23.18
N GLY A 99 -17.59 -8.52 -22.10
CA GLY A 99 -18.69 -8.98 -21.26
C GLY A 99 -18.32 -10.01 -20.20
N ALA A 100 -17.03 -10.37 -20.07
CA ALA A 100 -16.57 -11.17 -18.94
C ALA A 100 -16.61 -10.37 -17.63
N ASN A 101 -17.03 -11.03 -16.56
CA ASN A 101 -16.91 -10.53 -15.20
C ASN A 101 -15.68 -11.13 -14.56
N VAL A 102 -14.90 -10.30 -13.86
CA VAL A 102 -13.68 -10.75 -13.21
C VAL A 102 -13.65 -10.26 -11.79
N THR A 103 -13.31 -11.16 -10.88
CA THR A 103 -13.06 -10.83 -9.48
C THR A 103 -11.69 -11.35 -9.09
N PHE A 104 -10.87 -10.46 -8.52
CA PHE A 104 -9.62 -10.79 -7.85
C PHE A 104 -9.78 -10.55 -6.36
N VAL A 105 -9.56 -11.57 -5.55
CA VAL A 105 -9.41 -11.44 -4.10
C VAL A 105 -7.95 -11.68 -3.79
N LYS A 106 -7.28 -10.68 -3.21
CA LYS A 106 -5.86 -10.73 -2.85
C LYS A 106 -5.72 -10.64 -1.34
N THR A 107 -5.09 -11.61 -0.72
CA THR A 107 -4.62 -11.53 0.66
C THR A 107 -3.12 -11.34 0.64
N ILE A 108 -2.65 -10.30 1.32
CA ILE A 108 -1.23 -9.94 1.41
C ILE A 108 -0.84 -9.95 2.88
N LEU A 109 0.17 -10.74 3.19
CA LEU A 109 0.84 -10.74 4.49
C LEU A 109 2.28 -10.31 4.31
N ILE A 110 2.79 -9.46 5.20
CA ILE A 110 4.19 -9.02 5.20
C ILE A 110 4.75 -9.28 6.59
N TYR A 111 5.85 -10.02 6.64
CA TYR A 111 6.62 -10.30 7.85
C TYR A 111 8.00 -9.68 7.75
N ASP A 112 8.57 -9.31 8.88
CA ASP A 112 9.98 -9.00 8.98
C ASP A 112 10.85 -10.27 9.08
N GLU A 113 12.17 -10.10 9.15
CA GLU A 113 13.13 -11.21 9.19
C GLU A 113 13.00 -12.07 10.46
N GLU A 114 12.53 -11.49 11.56
CA GLU A 114 12.29 -12.21 12.82
C GLU A 114 10.94 -12.96 12.84
N GLY A 115 10.11 -12.78 11.80
CA GLY A 115 8.81 -13.42 11.68
C GLY A 115 7.66 -12.63 12.32
N ASN A 116 7.87 -11.35 12.64
CA ASN A 116 6.81 -10.47 13.15
C ASN A 116 5.90 -10.03 12.00
N LEU A 117 4.57 -10.13 12.19
CA LEU A 117 3.59 -9.70 11.21
C LEU A 117 3.48 -8.17 11.18
N LEU A 118 3.90 -7.56 10.08
CA LEU A 118 3.87 -6.10 9.88
C LEU A 118 2.58 -5.63 9.21
N PHE A 119 2.03 -6.45 8.30
CA PHE A 119 0.84 -6.11 7.52
C PHE A 119 0.03 -7.36 7.17
N ASN A 120 -1.29 -7.27 7.29
CA ASN A 120 -2.24 -8.29 6.83
C ASN A 120 -3.49 -7.61 6.29
N ARG A 121 -3.78 -7.82 5.00
CA ARG A 121 -5.02 -7.31 4.41
C ARG A 121 -5.50 -8.13 3.24
N THR A 122 -6.82 -8.30 3.18
CA THR A 122 -7.53 -8.82 2.01
C THR A 122 -8.18 -7.69 1.24
N MET A 123 -8.05 -7.71 -0.09
CA MET A 123 -8.59 -6.70 -1.01
C MET A 123 -9.31 -7.39 -2.17
N THR A 124 -10.46 -6.83 -2.58
CA THR A 124 -11.26 -7.34 -3.71
C THR A 124 -11.28 -6.33 -4.84
N PHE A 125 -11.07 -6.78 -6.07
CA PHE A 125 -11.06 -5.96 -7.27
C PHE A 125 -11.88 -6.58 -8.40
N GLU A 126 -12.63 -5.75 -9.13
CA GLU A 126 -13.61 -6.21 -10.13
C GLU A 126 -13.19 -5.94 -11.59
N LYS A 127 -11.87 -5.93 -11.86
CA LYS A 127 -11.31 -5.64 -13.20
C LYS A 127 -9.99 -6.36 -13.42
N GLY A 128 -9.75 -6.79 -14.66
CA GLY A 128 -8.49 -7.37 -15.14
C GLY A 128 -7.40 -6.34 -15.47
N THR A 129 -7.36 -5.21 -14.77
CA THR A 129 -6.34 -4.16 -14.95
C THR A 129 -5.11 -4.51 -14.15
N ASP A 130 -3.91 -4.26 -14.69
CA ASP A 130 -2.67 -4.32 -13.91
C ASP A 130 -2.78 -3.44 -12.66
N LYS A 131 -2.13 -3.84 -11.57
CA LYS A 131 -2.20 -3.08 -10.31
C LYS A 131 -0.84 -2.97 -9.67
N THR A 132 -0.57 -1.80 -9.12
CA THR A 132 0.54 -1.57 -8.21
C THR A 132 -0.05 -1.17 -6.86
N ILE A 133 0.28 -1.93 -5.82
CA ILE A 133 -0.14 -1.66 -4.44
C ILE A 133 1.10 -1.19 -3.69
N ILE A 134 1.02 0.01 -3.13
CA ILE A 134 2.10 0.63 -2.35
C ILE A 134 1.68 0.62 -0.88
N ILE A 135 2.52 0.08 -0.03
CA ILE A 135 2.29 -0.01 1.42
C ILE A 135 3.48 0.65 2.11
N TYR A 136 3.21 1.53 3.06
CA TYR A 136 4.23 2.12 3.92
C TYR A 136 4.15 1.46 5.30
N ILE A 137 5.28 0.98 5.79
CA ILE A 137 5.44 0.42 7.14
C ILE A 137 6.43 1.32 7.89
N SER A 138 6.17 1.63 9.16
CA SER A 138 7.09 2.48 9.93
C SER A 138 8.41 1.75 10.13
N GLY A 139 9.53 2.42 9.86
CA GLY A 139 10.87 1.82 9.90
C GLY A 139 11.24 1.28 11.29
N GLY A 140 10.71 1.88 12.36
CA GLY A 140 10.94 1.43 13.73
C GLY A 140 10.26 0.10 14.09
N GLU A 141 9.24 -0.30 13.33
CA GLU A 141 8.53 -1.58 13.52
C GLU A 141 9.28 -2.76 12.89
N VAL A 142 10.11 -2.50 11.87
CA VAL A 142 10.75 -3.55 11.07
C VAL A 142 12.06 -4.00 11.71
N LYS A 143 12.20 -5.30 11.95
CA LYS A 143 13.44 -5.93 12.42
C LYS A 143 14.16 -6.64 11.26
N GLY A 144 15.46 -6.38 11.14
CA GLY A 144 16.29 -6.94 10.07
C GLY A 144 16.29 -6.10 8.79
N ASP A 145 16.88 -6.67 7.74
CA ASP A 145 17.08 -6.04 6.43
C ASP A 145 16.28 -6.72 5.31
N LYS A 146 15.40 -7.65 5.67
CA LYS A 146 14.58 -8.44 4.75
C LYS A 146 13.11 -8.43 5.14
N LEU A 147 12.27 -8.68 4.15
CA LEU A 147 10.85 -8.95 4.33
C LEU A 147 10.47 -10.26 3.67
N LEU A 148 9.59 -11.02 4.32
CA LEU A 148 8.86 -12.12 3.73
C LEU A 148 7.46 -11.65 3.36
N VAL A 149 7.13 -11.67 2.08
CA VAL A 149 5.81 -11.28 1.56
C VAL A 149 5.07 -12.52 1.06
N ILE A 150 3.93 -12.80 1.68
CA ILE A 150 3.02 -13.89 1.29
C ILE A 150 1.81 -13.29 0.58
N ILE A 151 1.49 -13.81 -0.59
CA ILE A 151 0.41 -13.32 -1.45
C ILE A 151 -0.43 -14.51 -1.90
N ASP A 152 -1.67 -14.51 -1.45
CA ASP A 152 -2.72 -15.40 -1.94
C ASP A 152 -3.64 -14.62 -2.87
N ILE A 153 -3.85 -15.14 -4.08
CA ILE A 153 -4.73 -14.55 -5.08
C ILE A 153 -5.75 -15.60 -5.49
N TYR A 154 -7.02 -15.30 -5.23
CA TYR A 154 -8.15 -15.99 -5.82
C TYR A 154 -8.65 -15.18 -7.02
N ILE A 155 -8.77 -15.84 -8.17
CA ILE A 155 -9.24 -15.25 -9.42
C ILE A 155 -10.49 -16.02 -9.83
N ARG A 156 -11.54 -15.28 -10.15
CA ARG A 156 -12.76 -15.82 -10.73
C ARG A 156 -13.11 -15.03 -11.99
N VAL A 157 -13.15 -15.71 -13.13
CA VAL A 157 -13.57 -15.14 -14.41
C VAL A 157 -14.83 -15.84 -14.87
N GLU A 158 -15.92 -15.09 -14.99
CA GLU A 158 -17.15 -15.57 -15.61
C GLU A 158 -17.20 -15.06 -17.04
N LEU A 159 -17.16 -15.98 -18.00
CA LEU A 159 -17.25 -15.65 -19.42
C LEU A 159 -18.72 -15.45 -19.84
N PRO A 160 -18.98 -14.57 -20.83
CA PRO A 160 -20.31 -14.40 -21.37
C PRO A 160 -20.81 -15.74 -21.94
N THR A 161 -22.07 -16.07 -21.65
CA THR A 161 -22.68 -17.33 -22.09
C THR A 161 -23.26 -17.15 -23.49
N PRO A 162 -22.82 -17.91 -24.51
CA PRO A 162 -23.44 -17.88 -25.82
C PRO A 162 -24.90 -18.34 -25.76
N ARG A 163 -25.76 -17.79 -26.62
CA ARG A 163 -27.16 -18.23 -26.72
C ARG A 163 -27.22 -19.74 -27.00
N GLY A 164 -28.01 -20.47 -26.21
CA GLY A 164 -28.18 -21.92 -26.34
C GLY A 164 -27.21 -22.76 -25.51
N VAL A 165 -26.27 -22.15 -24.78
CA VAL A 165 -25.43 -22.85 -23.81
C VAL A 165 -26.05 -22.67 -22.41
N PRO A 166 -26.38 -23.77 -21.69
CA PRO A 166 -27.14 -23.67 -20.44
C PRO A 166 -26.31 -23.22 -19.22
N THR A 167 -24.99 -23.13 -19.33
CA THR A 167 -24.12 -22.84 -18.18
C THR A 167 -23.03 -21.83 -18.52
N PRO A 168 -22.82 -20.79 -17.67
CA PRO A 168 -21.68 -19.90 -17.78
C PRO A 168 -20.37 -20.68 -17.69
N ARG A 169 -19.38 -20.26 -18.48
CA ARG A 169 -18.02 -20.80 -18.36
C ARG A 169 -17.31 -20.00 -17.28
N VAL A 170 -17.05 -20.63 -16.15
CA VAL A 170 -16.33 -20.04 -15.02
C VAL A 170 -14.92 -20.60 -14.98
N ILE A 171 -13.95 -19.71 -14.82
CA ILE A 171 -12.54 -20.04 -14.60
C ILE A 171 -12.21 -19.60 -13.18
N GLU A 172 -11.74 -20.53 -12.37
CA GLU A 172 -11.28 -20.25 -11.01
C GLU A 172 -9.82 -20.63 -10.88
N LYS A 173 -9.05 -19.77 -10.23
CA LYS A 173 -7.62 -19.98 -10.03
C LYS A 173 -7.20 -19.46 -8.67
N VAL A 174 -6.42 -20.27 -7.96
CA VAL A 174 -5.75 -19.88 -6.73
C VAL A 174 -4.25 -19.82 -7.01
N ILE A 175 -3.61 -18.73 -6.58
CA ILE A 175 -2.17 -18.54 -6.68
C ILE A 175 -1.68 -18.22 -5.29
N HIS A 176 -0.72 -19.00 -4.81
CA HIS A 176 0.01 -18.75 -3.58
C HIS A 176 1.46 -18.42 -3.94
N ARG A 177 2.00 -17.34 -3.38
CA ARG A 177 3.39 -16.95 -3.53
C ARG A 177 3.98 -16.45 -2.24
N GLU A 178 5.19 -16.92 -1.95
CA GLU A 178 6.06 -16.41 -0.90
C GLU A 178 7.28 -15.81 -1.58
N ILE A 179 7.62 -14.57 -1.22
CA ILE A 179 8.70 -13.80 -1.83
C ILE A 179 9.51 -13.16 -0.70
N GLU A 180 10.76 -13.58 -0.57
CA GLU A 180 11.74 -12.88 0.25
C GLU A 180 12.33 -11.72 -0.56
N THR A 181 12.41 -10.54 0.04
CA THR A 181 12.97 -9.35 -0.60
C THR A 181 13.86 -8.60 0.38
N ASN A 182 14.99 -8.11 -0.10
CA ASN A 182 15.88 -7.26 0.69
C ASN A 182 15.32 -5.83 0.70
N ILE A 183 15.45 -5.17 1.84
CA ILE A 183 15.16 -3.76 2.01
C ILE A 183 16.37 -2.97 1.52
N VAL A 184 16.22 -2.28 0.39
CA VAL A 184 17.29 -1.48 -0.20
C VAL A 184 17.25 -0.06 0.37
N GLU A 185 18.42 0.52 0.70
CA GLU A 185 18.52 1.93 1.07
C GLU A 185 18.43 2.83 -0.16
N GLU A 186 17.71 3.95 -0.04
CA GLU A 186 17.59 4.98 -1.08
C GLU A 186 18.54 6.17 -0.84
#